data_AF-A0ABC8YDI3-F1
#
_entry.id   AF-A0ABC8YDI3-F1
#
_cell.length_a   1.000
_cell.length_b   1.000
_cell.length_c   1.000
_cell.angle_alpha   90.00
_cell.angle_beta   90.00
_cell.angle_gamma   90.00
#
_symmetry.space_group_name_H-M   'P 1'
#
loop_
_entity.id
_entity.type
_entity.pdbx_description
1 polymer ?
#
loop_
_entity_poly.entity_id
_entity_poly.type
_entity_poly.pdbx_seq_one_letter_code
_entity_poly.pdbx_strand_id
1 'polypeptide(L)'
;MATASARALPAMAIFLMVALSSSHMASSLRPGAGGLGVCRASGYLPGRSGNCEKSNDPDCCEDGKEYPQYRCSPPVTASTKAVLTLNSFEKGKDGGGPSECDNAYHSDAEKVVALSTGWFSNMARCGHQIKISANGNSVYAKVVDECDSVHGCDDEHNFEPPCDNNIVDASPAVWDALGLDQSLGMVDITWSEDDAEKVVALSTGWFSNMARCGHQIKISANGNSVYAKVVDECDSVHGCDDEHNFEPPCDNNIVDASPAVWDALGLDQSVGMVDITWSEE
;
A
#
# COMPACT_ATOMS: atom_id res chain seq x y z
N MET A 1 55.51 74.53 5.25
CA MET A 1 55.80 73.80 6.51
C MET A 1 55.00 72.52 6.49
N ALA A 2 55.70 71.39 6.41
CA ALA A 2 55.09 70.06 6.45
C ALA A 2 54.66 69.75 7.89
N THR A 3 53.40 69.34 8.08
CA THR A 3 52.92 68.81 9.36
C THR A 3 52.56 67.34 9.16
N ALA A 4 53.26 66.50 9.91
CA ALA A 4 53.27 65.06 9.81
C ALA A 4 51.92 64.43 10.14
N SER A 5 51.52 63.46 9.30
CA SER A 5 50.37 62.59 9.48
C SER A 5 50.69 61.51 10.51
N ALA A 6 50.08 61.57 11.69
CA ALA A 6 50.08 60.47 12.66
C ALA A 6 49.06 59.41 12.22
N ARG A 7 49.53 58.21 11.88
CA ARG A 7 48.69 57.05 11.57
C ARG A 7 48.14 56.46 12.86
N ALA A 8 46.82 56.48 13.04
CA ALA A 8 46.13 55.69 14.05
C ALA A 8 45.93 54.25 13.51
N LEU A 9 46.42 53.26 14.24
CA LEU A 9 46.17 51.83 13.99
C LEU A 9 44.74 51.51 14.46
N PRO A 10 43.88 50.88 13.63
CA PRO A 10 42.59 50.42 14.12
C PRO A 10 42.80 49.17 15.00
N ALA A 11 42.22 49.21 16.21
CA ALA A 11 42.17 48.08 17.12
C ALA A 11 41.41 46.92 16.47
N MET A 12 42.09 45.77 16.32
CA MET A 12 41.52 44.55 15.78
C MET A 12 40.62 43.92 16.85
N ALA A 13 39.32 44.15 16.77
CA ALA A 13 38.35 43.48 17.62
C ALA A 13 38.24 42.01 17.20
N ILE A 14 38.78 41.11 18.02
CA ILE A 14 38.64 39.66 17.85
C ILE A 14 37.22 39.30 18.27
N PHE A 15 36.32 39.13 17.31
CA PHE A 15 35.03 38.47 17.54
C PHE A 15 35.26 36.97 17.70
N LEU A 16 35.20 36.47 18.93
CA LEU A 16 35.11 35.04 19.21
C LEU A 16 33.74 34.55 18.70
N MET A 17 33.71 33.96 17.51
CA MET A 17 32.54 33.23 17.03
C MET A 17 32.43 31.94 17.84
N VAL A 18 31.58 31.95 18.88
CA VAL A 18 31.15 30.72 19.53
C VAL A 18 30.33 29.96 18.49
N ALA A 19 30.93 28.95 17.88
CA ALA A 19 30.21 27.98 17.07
C ALA A 19 29.27 27.22 18.02
N LEU A 20 28.01 27.65 18.06
CA LEU A 20 26.92 26.82 18.56
C LEU A 20 26.85 25.63 17.62
N SER A 21 27.45 24.52 18.05
CA SER A 21 27.24 23.20 17.45
C SER A 21 25.76 22.90 17.57
N SER A 22 24.97 23.28 16.56
CA SER A 22 23.63 22.75 16.35
C SER A 22 23.82 21.27 16.07
N SER A 23 23.75 20.46 17.12
CA SER A 23 23.48 19.04 16.99
C SER A 23 22.14 18.90 16.28
N HIS A 24 22.19 18.80 14.96
CA HIS A 24 21.09 18.30 14.16
C HIS A 24 20.87 16.86 14.64
N MET A 25 19.92 16.72 15.56
CA MET A 25 19.24 15.45 15.74
C MET A 25 18.50 15.23 14.43
N ALA A 26 19.17 14.60 13.47
CA ALA A 26 18.49 13.94 12.37
C ALA A 26 17.61 12.88 13.05
N SER A 27 16.35 13.23 13.30
CA SER A 27 15.32 12.23 13.54
C SER A 27 15.20 11.43 12.25
N SER A 28 16.00 10.37 12.16
CA SER A 28 15.71 9.28 11.24
C SER A 28 14.37 8.71 11.71
N LEU A 29 13.26 9.17 11.11
CA LEU A 29 12.05 8.38 11.08
C LEU A 29 12.36 7.16 10.22
N ARG A 30 12.94 6.14 10.85
CA ARG A 30 12.83 4.78 10.35
C ARG A 30 11.35 4.42 10.41
N PRO A 31 10.68 4.04 9.32
CA PRO A 31 9.47 3.24 9.43
C PRO A 31 9.90 1.96 10.14
N GLY A 32 9.51 1.83 11.40
CA GLY A 32 9.76 0.60 12.14
C GLY A 32 8.97 -0.52 11.51
N ALA A 33 9.65 -1.39 10.78
CA ALA A 33 9.24 -2.78 10.69
C ALA A 33 9.08 -3.32 12.13
N GLY A 34 7.89 -3.80 12.49
CA GLY A 34 7.70 -4.68 13.65
C GLY A 34 7.23 -4.05 14.98
N GLY A 35 6.39 -3.01 14.96
CA GLY A 35 5.61 -2.62 16.14
C GLY A 35 4.20 -3.21 16.10
N LEU A 36 3.89 -4.21 16.93
CA LEU A 36 2.52 -4.68 17.23
C LEU A 36 1.73 -3.60 18.00
N GLY A 37 1.63 -2.39 17.43
CA GLY A 37 0.81 -1.30 17.92
C GLY A 37 -0.59 -1.43 17.32
N VAL A 38 -1.61 -1.39 18.17
CA VAL A 38 -3.00 -1.21 17.72
C VAL A 38 -3.05 0.06 16.87
N CYS A 39 -3.60 -0.02 15.66
CA CYS A 39 -3.77 1.15 14.79
C CYS A 39 -4.58 2.24 15.51
N ARG A 40 -4.10 3.48 15.46
CA ARG A 40 -4.71 4.65 16.10
C ARG A 40 -4.78 5.79 15.09
N ALA A 41 -5.72 6.71 15.31
CA ALA A 41 -5.80 7.95 14.55
C ALA A 41 -4.45 8.68 14.60
N SER A 42 -3.97 9.06 13.42
CA SER A 42 -2.75 9.84 13.22
C SER A 42 -2.95 11.34 13.47
N GLY A 43 -4.21 11.80 13.40
CA GLY A 43 -4.61 13.19 13.57
C GLY A 43 -6.13 13.33 13.49
N TYR A 44 -6.58 14.58 13.52
CA TYR A 44 -7.98 14.95 13.33
C TYR A 44 -8.07 16.14 12.38
N LEU A 45 -9.00 16.06 11.44
CA LEU A 45 -9.28 17.06 10.44
C LEU A 45 -10.53 17.86 10.84
N PRO A 46 -10.44 19.19 11.02
CA PRO A 46 -11.62 20.02 11.24
C PRO A 46 -12.43 20.12 9.94
N GLY A 47 -13.65 19.62 9.98
CA GLY A 47 -14.56 19.58 8.84
C GLY A 47 -14.93 20.97 8.32
N ARG A 48 -15.18 21.01 7.01
CA ARG A 48 -15.68 22.17 6.27
C ARG A 48 -16.76 21.66 5.33
N SER A 49 -17.95 22.24 5.41
CA SER A 49 -19.10 21.90 4.57
C SER A 49 -19.00 22.51 3.17
N GLY A 50 -18.27 23.62 3.04
CA GLY A 50 -17.99 24.24 1.75
C GLY A 50 -19.25 24.52 0.93
N ASN A 51 -19.27 24.01 -0.29
CA ASN A 51 -20.41 24.06 -1.20
C ASN A 51 -21.17 22.71 -1.30
N CYS A 52 -20.89 21.75 -0.42
CA CYS A 52 -21.53 20.44 -0.47
C CYS A 52 -23.03 20.56 -0.16
N GLU A 53 -23.85 20.19 -1.15
CA GLU A 53 -25.31 20.29 -1.07
C GLU A 53 -25.89 19.02 -0.45
N LYS A 54 -26.17 19.08 0.86
CA LYS A 54 -26.77 17.97 1.65
C LYS A 54 -28.06 17.37 1.09
N SER A 55 -28.75 18.06 0.19
CA SER A 55 -29.96 17.56 -0.46
C SER A 55 -29.68 16.48 -1.51
N ASN A 56 -28.46 16.42 -2.02
CA ASN A 56 -28.03 15.49 -3.07
C ASN A 56 -27.01 14.48 -2.56
N ASP A 57 -26.26 14.83 -1.50
CA ASP A 57 -25.26 13.98 -0.86
C ASP A 57 -25.39 14.07 0.68
N PRO A 58 -25.82 13.00 1.37
CA PRO A 58 -26.01 13.04 2.81
C PRO A 58 -24.69 13.12 3.61
N ASP A 59 -23.54 12.86 2.99
CA ASP A 59 -22.28 12.60 3.69
C ASP A 59 -21.34 13.82 3.76
N CYS A 60 -21.81 15.02 3.42
CA CYS A 60 -21.04 16.26 3.55
C CYS A 60 -20.40 16.46 4.95
N CYS A 61 -19.14 16.92 4.98
CA CYS A 61 -18.49 17.33 6.20
C CYS A 61 -19.27 18.42 6.95
N GLU A 62 -19.21 18.37 8.28
CA GLU A 62 -19.82 19.37 9.16
C GLU A 62 -18.76 20.38 9.64
N ASP A 63 -19.07 21.68 9.52
CA ASP A 63 -18.17 22.75 9.96
C ASP A 63 -17.74 22.58 11.42
N GLY A 64 -16.43 22.44 11.64
CA GLY A 64 -15.82 22.34 12.97
C GLY A 64 -15.95 20.98 13.66
N LYS A 65 -16.59 19.99 13.04
CA LYS A 65 -16.56 18.59 13.51
C LYS A 65 -15.17 18.00 13.26
N GLU A 66 -14.60 17.30 14.23
CA GLU A 66 -13.31 16.65 14.08
C GLU A 66 -13.48 15.26 13.47
N TYR A 67 -12.91 15.05 12.27
CA TYR A 67 -12.89 13.78 11.56
C TYR A 67 -11.54 13.09 11.79
N PRO A 68 -11.52 11.80 12.22
CA PRO A 68 -10.26 11.11 12.48
C PRO A 68 -9.50 10.85 11.17
N GLN A 69 -8.18 11.00 11.20
CA GLN A 69 -7.30 10.69 10.08
C GLN A 69 -6.47 9.45 10.39
N TYR A 70 -6.37 8.51 9.47
CA TYR A 70 -5.64 7.26 9.64
C TYR A 70 -4.58 7.08 8.56
N ARG A 71 -3.35 6.80 8.99
CA ARG A 71 -2.27 6.33 8.09
C ARG A 71 -2.02 4.83 8.26
N CYS A 72 -2.92 4.16 8.97
CA CYS A 72 -2.86 2.75 9.28
C CYS A 72 -4.26 2.15 9.19
N SER A 73 -4.31 0.84 8.98
CA SER A 73 -5.53 0.05 8.99
C SER A 73 -5.39 -1.08 10.01
N PRO A 74 -6.48 -1.77 10.38
CA PRO A 74 -6.39 -2.99 11.20
C PRO A 74 -5.43 -4.03 10.58
N PRO A 75 -4.81 -4.91 11.37
CA PRO A 75 -3.87 -5.90 10.84
C PRO A 75 -4.47 -6.78 9.76
N VAL A 76 -3.73 -6.98 8.67
CA VAL A 76 -4.08 -7.96 7.62
C VAL A 76 -3.86 -9.37 8.18
N THR A 77 -4.82 -10.25 7.96
CA THR A 77 -4.80 -11.66 8.39
C THR A 77 -5.31 -12.55 7.24
N ALA A 78 -5.28 -13.87 7.43
CA ALA A 78 -5.90 -14.81 6.49
C ALA A 78 -7.42 -14.61 6.28
N SER A 79 -8.09 -13.81 7.13
CA SER A 79 -9.49 -13.42 6.98
C SER A 79 -9.72 -12.07 7.67
N THR A 80 -9.22 -11.02 7.05
CA THR A 80 -9.25 -9.63 7.54
C THR A 80 -10.68 -9.12 7.53
N LYS A 81 -11.20 -8.68 8.68
CA LYS A 81 -12.53 -8.06 8.75
C LYS A 81 -12.50 -6.65 8.19
N ALA A 82 -13.49 -6.31 7.38
CA ALA A 82 -13.66 -4.99 6.78
C ALA A 82 -15.14 -4.64 6.62
N VAL A 83 -15.40 -3.38 6.30
CA VAL A 83 -16.69 -2.92 5.80
C VAL A 83 -16.55 -2.73 4.29
N LEU A 84 -17.48 -3.34 3.54
CA LEU A 84 -17.59 -3.16 2.10
C LEU A 84 -18.52 -1.97 1.83
N THR A 85 -18.04 -1.00 1.05
CA THR A 85 -18.83 0.14 0.53
C THR A 85 -19.02 0.00 -0.98
N LEU A 86 -20.00 0.73 -1.52
CA LEU A 86 -20.32 0.74 -2.95
C LEU A 86 -19.78 2.02 -3.58
N ASN A 87 -18.99 1.88 -4.65
CA ASN A 87 -18.48 3.00 -5.40
C ASN A 87 -18.43 2.69 -6.90
N SER A 88 -18.60 3.72 -7.74
CA SER A 88 -18.41 3.63 -9.18
C SER A 88 -17.09 4.29 -9.57
N PHE A 89 -16.22 3.50 -10.19
CA PHE A 89 -14.91 3.94 -10.69
C PHE A 89 -14.99 4.48 -12.13
N GLU A 90 -16.20 4.72 -12.63
CA GLU A 90 -16.43 5.28 -13.95
C GLU A 90 -16.21 6.79 -13.99
N LYS A 91 -15.85 7.28 -15.18
CA LYS A 91 -15.66 8.71 -15.38
C LYS A 91 -16.96 9.49 -15.15
N GLY A 92 -16.90 10.49 -14.27
CA GLY A 92 -18.02 11.39 -13.97
C GLY A 92 -19.09 10.76 -13.07
N LYS A 93 -18.69 9.75 -12.30
CA LYS A 93 -19.46 9.12 -11.23
C LYS A 93 -18.82 9.41 -9.87
N ASP A 94 -19.18 8.62 -8.88
CA ASP A 94 -18.89 8.83 -7.46
C ASP A 94 -17.37 8.76 -7.16
N GLY A 95 -16.60 7.92 -7.87
CA GLY A 95 -15.15 7.76 -7.65
C GLY A 95 -14.30 8.96 -8.08
N GLY A 96 -14.89 10.03 -8.61
CA GLY A 96 -14.17 11.27 -8.92
C GLY A 96 -13.11 11.14 -10.02
N GLY A 97 -11.84 11.10 -9.60
CA GLY A 97 -10.66 11.03 -10.46
C GLY A 97 -10.43 9.64 -11.07
N PRO A 98 -9.44 9.49 -11.97
CA PRO A 98 -8.95 8.16 -12.35
C PRO A 98 -8.24 7.50 -11.17
N SER A 99 -8.26 6.17 -11.11
CA SER A 99 -7.73 5.39 -9.99
C SER A 99 -6.21 5.44 -9.88
N GLU A 100 -5.69 5.45 -8.64
CA GLU A 100 -4.29 5.73 -8.35
C GLU A 100 -3.30 4.70 -8.93
N CYS A 101 -3.68 3.42 -9.00
CA CYS A 101 -2.76 2.36 -9.41
C CYS A 101 -2.37 2.42 -10.90
N ASP A 102 -3.28 2.84 -11.78
CA ASP A 102 -3.08 2.77 -13.23
C ASP A 102 -3.51 4.05 -13.99
N ASN A 103 -3.96 5.08 -13.27
CA ASN A 103 -4.44 6.33 -13.83
C ASN A 103 -5.54 6.12 -14.89
N ALA A 104 -6.42 5.14 -14.65
CA ALA A 104 -7.55 4.81 -15.51
C ALA A 104 -8.89 4.90 -14.77
N TYR A 105 -9.98 4.94 -15.55
CA TYR A 105 -11.33 4.71 -15.04
C TYR A 105 -11.71 3.25 -15.31
N HIS A 106 -12.46 2.65 -14.40
CA HIS A 106 -12.92 1.27 -14.51
C HIS A 106 -14.43 1.22 -14.67
N SER A 107 -14.93 0.32 -15.53
CA SER A 107 -16.37 0.15 -15.70
C SER A 107 -16.99 -0.49 -14.46
N ASP A 108 -18.25 -0.17 -14.17
CA ASP A 108 -19.02 -0.82 -13.10
C ASP A 108 -19.16 -2.34 -13.26
N ALA A 109 -18.93 -2.85 -14.48
CA ALA A 109 -18.88 -4.28 -14.79
C ALA A 109 -17.53 -4.96 -14.44
N GLU A 110 -16.47 -4.20 -14.18
CA GLU A 110 -15.17 -4.72 -13.75
C GLU A 110 -15.18 -4.94 -12.24
N LYS A 111 -14.60 -6.04 -11.76
CA LYS A 111 -14.50 -6.35 -10.33
C LYS A 111 -13.24 -5.70 -9.76
N VAL A 112 -13.40 -4.45 -9.35
CA VAL A 112 -12.31 -3.63 -8.82
C VAL A 112 -12.67 -3.05 -7.46
N VAL A 113 -11.64 -2.72 -6.68
CA VAL A 113 -11.78 -2.13 -5.35
C VAL A 113 -10.72 -1.06 -5.08
N ALA A 114 -11.07 -0.13 -4.20
CA ALA A 114 -10.14 0.68 -3.44
C ALA A 114 -9.96 0.12 -2.02
N LEU A 115 -8.79 0.35 -1.42
CA LEU A 115 -8.51 -0.04 -0.04
C LEU A 115 -8.21 1.18 0.80
N SER A 116 -8.63 1.20 2.07
CA SER A 116 -8.19 2.24 3.02
C SER A 116 -6.67 2.40 3.01
N THR A 117 -6.17 3.63 3.14
CA THR A 117 -4.74 4.01 3.09
C THR A 117 -3.77 2.99 3.71
N GLY A 118 -4.06 2.49 4.92
CA GLY A 118 -3.19 1.54 5.60
C GLY A 118 -3.11 0.16 4.94
N TRP A 119 -4.21 -0.30 4.33
CA TRP A 119 -4.25 -1.52 3.52
C TRP A 119 -3.77 -1.28 2.09
N PHE A 120 -4.01 -0.11 1.51
CA PHE A 120 -3.44 0.27 0.21
C PHE A 120 -1.91 0.25 0.24
N SER A 121 -1.33 0.66 1.37
CA SER A 121 0.08 0.47 1.70
C SER A 121 1.03 1.11 0.68
N ASN A 122 0.78 2.37 0.31
CA ASN A 122 1.55 3.12 -0.68
C ASN A 122 1.69 2.35 -2.01
N MET A 123 0.55 1.97 -2.61
CA MET A 123 0.47 1.21 -3.86
C MET A 123 1.04 -0.23 -3.82
N ALA A 124 1.48 -0.75 -2.67
CA ALA A 124 2.06 -2.10 -2.58
C ALA A 124 1.08 -3.22 -2.95
N ARG A 125 -0.23 -2.95 -2.95
CA ARG A 125 -1.28 -3.90 -3.40
C ARG A 125 -1.86 -3.57 -4.77
N CYS A 126 -1.33 -2.57 -5.48
CA CYS A 126 -1.84 -2.19 -6.79
C CYS A 126 -1.79 -3.35 -7.78
N GLY A 127 -2.91 -3.61 -8.46
CA GLY A 127 -3.04 -4.70 -9.43
C GLY A 127 -3.17 -6.09 -8.82
N HIS A 128 -2.98 -6.25 -7.51
CA HIS A 128 -3.17 -7.53 -6.82
C HIS A 128 -4.66 -7.86 -6.73
N GLN A 129 -4.98 -9.15 -6.73
CA GLN A 129 -6.33 -9.59 -6.42
C GLN A 129 -6.47 -9.82 -4.91
N ILE A 130 -7.65 -9.50 -4.40
CA ILE A 130 -8.07 -9.90 -3.05
C ILE A 130 -9.31 -10.76 -3.16
N LYS A 131 -9.44 -11.72 -2.24
CA LYS A 131 -10.65 -12.53 -2.11
C LYS A 131 -11.57 -11.91 -1.08
N ILE A 132 -12.72 -11.42 -1.51
CA ILE A 132 -13.74 -10.84 -0.65
C ILE A 132 -14.80 -11.91 -0.37
N SER A 133 -15.26 -12.02 0.87
CA SER A 133 -16.26 -13.00 1.29
C SER A 133 -17.37 -12.34 2.12
N ALA A 134 -18.62 -12.62 1.73
CA ALA A 134 -19.82 -12.11 2.39
C ALA A 134 -20.99 -13.10 2.18
N ASN A 135 -21.85 -13.30 3.18
CA ASN A 135 -23.07 -14.13 3.08
C ASN A 135 -22.86 -15.54 2.50
N GLY A 136 -21.69 -16.14 2.69
CA GLY A 136 -21.35 -17.47 2.16
C GLY A 136 -20.89 -17.50 0.70
N ASN A 137 -20.85 -16.35 0.04
CA ASN A 137 -20.26 -16.16 -1.30
C ASN A 137 -18.87 -15.56 -1.20
N SER A 138 -18.07 -15.75 -2.25
CA SER A 138 -16.75 -15.10 -2.39
C SER A 138 -16.53 -14.61 -3.82
N VAL A 139 -15.77 -13.53 -3.97
CA VAL A 139 -15.38 -12.97 -5.26
C VAL A 139 -13.92 -12.51 -5.21
N TYR A 140 -13.22 -12.64 -6.33
CA TYR A 140 -11.92 -12.00 -6.53
C TYR A 140 -12.10 -10.64 -7.19
N ALA A 141 -11.44 -9.64 -6.64
CA ALA A 141 -11.44 -8.28 -7.17
C ALA A 141 -10.03 -7.71 -7.18
N LYS A 142 -9.72 -6.93 -8.21
CA LYS A 142 -8.42 -6.28 -8.39
C LYS A 142 -8.38 -4.97 -7.60
N VAL A 143 -7.33 -4.74 -6.84
CA VAL A 143 -7.10 -3.44 -6.19
C VAL A 143 -6.61 -2.45 -7.24
N VAL A 144 -7.33 -1.33 -7.39
CA VAL A 144 -7.01 -0.30 -8.39
C VAL A 144 -6.83 1.09 -7.78
N ASP A 145 -7.25 1.30 -6.54
CA ASP A 145 -7.30 2.64 -5.96
C ASP A 145 -7.07 2.68 -4.44
N GLU A 146 -6.86 3.90 -3.93
CA GLU A 146 -6.85 4.20 -2.51
C GLU A 146 -8.21 4.78 -2.07
N CYS A 147 -8.74 4.29 -0.95
CA CYS A 147 -9.78 5.00 -0.19
C CYS A 147 -9.08 5.87 0.85
N ASP A 148 -8.87 7.16 0.52
CA ASP A 148 -8.02 8.05 1.31
C ASP A 148 -8.61 8.30 2.70
N SER A 149 -7.95 7.77 3.73
CA SER A 149 -8.35 7.88 5.13
C SER A 149 -7.66 9.03 5.88
N VAL A 150 -6.96 9.91 5.15
CA VAL A 150 -6.22 11.05 5.67
C VAL A 150 -6.81 12.36 5.19
N HIS A 151 -7.09 12.50 3.89
CA HIS A 151 -7.57 13.74 3.28
C HIS A 151 -9.09 13.70 3.05
N GLY A 152 -9.70 14.87 2.89
CA GLY A 152 -11.15 15.05 2.86
C GLY A 152 -11.55 16.45 3.30
N CYS A 153 -12.85 16.72 3.37
CA CYS A 153 -13.44 17.99 3.81
C CYS A 153 -12.86 19.24 3.10
N ASP A 154 -12.48 19.10 1.83
CA ASP A 154 -11.93 20.16 0.99
C ASP A 154 -12.51 20.10 -0.43
N ASP A 155 -12.14 21.08 -1.27
CA ASP A 155 -12.66 21.19 -2.64
C ASP A 155 -12.26 19.99 -3.54
N GLU A 156 -11.14 19.32 -3.26
CA GLU A 156 -10.64 18.20 -4.07
C GLU A 156 -11.46 16.92 -3.82
N HIS A 157 -12.01 16.80 -2.61
CA HIS A 157 -12.82 15.66 -2.16
C HIS A 157 -14.31 16.02 -2.04
N ASN A 158 -14.80 17.03 -2.78
CA ASN A 158 -16.20 17.50 -2.73
C ASN A 158 -16.74 17.81 -1.33
N PHE A 159 -15.85 18.12 -0.37
CA PHE A 159 -16.15 18.25 1.05
C PHE A 159 -16.75 17.00 1.72
N GLU A 160 -16.48 15.82 1.18
CA GLU A 160 -16.75 14.51 1.80
C GLU A 160 -15.68 14.19 2.87
N PRO A 161 -16.01 13.45 3.93
CA PRO A 161 -15.07 13.12 5.00
C PRO A 161 -13.98 12.15 4.51
N PRO A 162 -12.83 12.12 5.21
CA PRO A 162 -11.85 11.06 4.99
C PRO A 162 -12.49 9.67 5.16
N CYS A 163 -12.04 8.73 4.33
CA CYS A 163 -12.45 7.33 4.40
C CYS A 163 -12.13 6.73 5.78
N ASP A 164 -12.95 5.77 6.23
CA ASP A 164 -12.61 4.97 7.40
C ASP A 164 -11.42 4.05 7.11
N ASN A 165 -10.74 3.57 8.14
CA ASN A 165 -9.48 2.84 7.98
C ASN A 165 -9.63 1.32 7.79
N ASN A 166 -10.85 0.84 7.64
CA ASN A 166 -11.19 -0.57 7.50
C ASN A 166 -12.17 -0.82 6.36
N ILE A 167 -12.09 -0.01 5.31
CA ILE A 167 -12.95 -0.03 4.13
C ILE A 167 -12.31 -0.82 2.99
N VAL A 168 -13.14 -1.64 2.35
CA VAL A 168 -12.95 -2.12 0.98
C VAL A 168 -14.04 -1.46 0.15
N ASP A 169 -13.67 -0.52 -0.70
CA ASP A 169 -14.63 0.26 -1.48
C ASP A 169 -14.75 -0.33 -2.87
N ALA A 170 -15.94 -0.83 -3.24
CA ALA A 170 -16.05 -1.82 -4.29
C ALA A 170 -17.06 -1.48 -5.39
N SER A 171 -16.73 -1.89 -6.62
CA SER A 171 -17.59 -1.69 -7.78
C SER A 171 -18.91 -2.47 -7.70
N PRO A 172 -19.96 -2.05 -8.45
CA PRO A 172 -21.23 -2.78 -8.52
C PRO A 172 -21.06 -4.26 -8.89
N ALA A 173 -20.12 -4.61 -9.78
CA ALA A 173 -19.85 -6.00 -10.14
C ALA A 173 -19.33 -6.87 -8.97
N VAL A 174 -18.65 -6.29 -7.98
CA VAL A 174 -18.23 -7.00 -6.75
C VAL A 174 -19.45 -7.30 -5.89
N TRP A 175 -20.32 -6.30 -5.69
CA TRP A 175 -21.56 -6.44 -4.94
C TRP A 175 -22.50 -7.49 -5.54
N ASP A 176 -22.70 -7.44 -6.86
CA ASP A 176 -23.52 -8.39 -7.60
C ASP A 176 -22.97 -9.83 -7.49
N ALA A 177 -21.65 -10.00 -7.60
CA ALA A 177 -21.01 -11.30 -7.50
C ALA A 177 -21.09 -11.91 -6.10
N LEU A 178 -21.16 -11.08 -5.05
CA LEU A 178 -21.42 -11.52 -3.68
C LEU A 178 -22.91 -11.76 -3.40
N GLY A 179 -23.80 -11.39 -4.33
CA GLY A 179 -25.24 -11.48 -4.16
C GLY A 179 -25.78 -10.53 -3.09
N LEU A 180 -25.15 -9.36 -2.95
CA LEU A 180 -25.51 -8.33 -1.98
C LEU A 180 -26.48 -7.32 -2.59
N ASP A 181 -27.39 -6.80 -1.77
CA ASP A 181 -28.26 -5.69 -2.15
C ASP A 181 -27.49 -4.37 -2.03
N GLN A 182 -27.21 -3.74 -3.18
CA GLN A 182 -26.49 -2.48 -3.27
C GLN A 182 -27.18 -1.34 -2.49
N SER A 183 -28.49 -1.42 -2.24
CA SER A 183 -29.22 -0.40 -1.46
C SER A 183 -28.87 -0.38 0.03
N LEU A 184 -28.13 -1.38 0.53
CA LEU A 184 -27.62 -1.39 1.90
C LEU A 184 -26.53 -0.34 2.13
N GLY A 185 -25.79 0.06 1.09
CA GLY A 185 -24.68 1.01 1.14
C GLY A 185 -23.41 0.47 1.82
N MET A 186 -23.55 -0.25 2.94
CA MET A 186 -22.42 -0.80 3.70
C MET A 186 -22.75 -2.19 4.25
N VAL A 187 -21.80 -3.12 4.17
CA VAL A 187 -21.93 -4.46 4.77
C VAL A 187 -20.63 -4.98 5.36
N ASP A 188 -20.72 -5.74 6.44
CA ASP A 188 -19.55 -6.43 7.01
C ASP A 188 -19.08 -7.57 6.10
N ILE A 189 -17.78 -7.63 5.86
CA ILE A 189 -17.13 -8.66 5.04
C ILE A 189 -15.86 -9.20 5.72
N THR A 190 -15.31 -10.25 5.12
CA THR A 190 -13.88 -10.55 5.28
C THR A 190 -13.17 -10.51 3.94
N TRP A 191 -11.89 -10.14 3.95
CA TRP A 191 -11.02 -10.25 2.79
C TRP A 191 -9.67 -10.88 3.14
N SER A 192 -9.04 -11.50 2.15
CA SER A 192 -7.67 -11.99 2.24
C SER A 192 -6.92 -11.61 0.97
N GLU A 193 -5.60 -11.60 1.03
CA GLU A 193 -4.81 -11.55 -0.20
C GLU A 193 -5.13 -12.77 -1.07
N ASP A 194 -5.00 -12.62 -2.39
CA ASP A 194 -5.09 -13.75 -3.30
C ASP A 194 -3.80 -14.59 -3.21
N ASP A 195 -3.73 -15.41 -2.16
CA ASP A 195 -2.72 -16.45 -2.01
C ASP A 195 -3.03 -17.66 -2.92
N ALA A 196 -3.81 -17.53 -4.00
CA ALA A 196 -4.05 -18.62 -4.93
C ALA A 196 -3.04 -18.68 -6.07
N GLU A 197 -2.44 -17.54 -6.45
CA GLU A 197 -1.48 -17.54 -7.56
C GLU A 197 -0.14 -18.12 -7.10
N LYS A 198 0.17 -19.32 -7.61
CA LYS A 198 1.45 -19.98 -7.37
C LYS A 198 2.49 -19.37 -8.29
N VAL A 199 3.18 -18.36 -7.80
CA VAL A 199 4.20 -17.62 -8.54
C VAL A 199 5.51 -17.60 -7.77
N VAL A 200 6.60 -17.40 -8.50
CA VAL A 200 7.94 -17.27 -7.92
C VAL A 200 8.77 -16.21 -8.62
N ALA A 201 9.71 -15.64 -7.87
CA ALA A 201 10.87 -14.95 -8.40
C ALA A 201 12.10 -15.86 -8.32
N LEU A 202 12.87 -15.94 -9.40
CA LEU A 202 14.10 -16.73 -9.43
C LEU A 202 15.31 -15.80 -9.28
N SER A 203 16.33 -16.24 -8.53
CA SER A 203 17.62 -15.54 -8.50
C SER A 203 18.16 -15.27 -9.91
N THR A 204 18.85 -14.14 -10.12
CA THR A 204 19.33 -13.65 -11.44
C THR A 204 19.89 -14.74 -12.37
N GLY A 205 20.77 -15.60 -11.83
CA GLY A 205 21.38 -16.69 -12.60
C GLY A 205 20.36 -17.73 -13.07
N TRP A 206 19.33 -18.00 -12.28
CA TRP A 206 18.25 -18.92 -12.62
C TRP A 206 17.18 -18.26 -13.48
N PHE A 207 16.82 -16.99 -13.25
CA PHE A 207 15.86 -16.25 -14.09
C PHE A 207 16.33 -16.14 -15.55
N SER A 208 17.65 -16.06 -15.74
CA SER A 208 18.32 -16.17 -17.04
C SER A 208 17.88 -15.08 -18.03
N ASN A 209 17.90 -13.81 -17.59
CA ASN A 209 17.55 -12.64 -18.41
C ASN A 209 16.18 -12.79 -19.10
N MET A 210 15.11 -12.98 -18.31
CA MET A 210 13.73 -13.18 -18.80
C MET A 210 13.49 -14.52 -19.53
N ALA A 211 14.51 -15.35 -19.78
CA ALA A 211 14.33 -16.61 -20.52
C ALA A 211 13.40 -17.61 -19.80
N ARG A 212 13.27 -17.51 -18.47
CA ARG A 212 12.33 -18.32 -17.68
C ARG A 212 11.04 -17.60 -17.31
N CYS A 213 10.93 -16.30 -17.57
CA CYS A 213 9.71 -15.58 -17.25
C CYS A 213 8.51 -16.16 -18.00
N GLY A 214 7.42 -16.39 -17.29
CA GLY A 214 6.23 -17.03 -17.81
C GLY A 214 6.27 -18.55 -17.87
N HIS A 215 7.44 -19.18 -17.70
CA HIS A 215 7.55 -20.64 -17.62
C HIS A 215 7.08 -21.16 -16.26
N GLN A 216 6.63 -22.41 -16.25
CA GLN A 216 6.35 -23.11 -15.00
C GLN A 216 7.57 -23.91 -14.54
N ILE A 217 7.79 -23.91 -13.23
CA ILE A 217 8.74 -24.79 -12.58
C ILE A 217 8.01 -25.66 -11.56
N LYS A 218 8.57 -26.83 -11.29
CA LYS A 218 8.09 -27.70 -10.22
C LYS A 218 8.95 -27.50 -8.98
N ILE A 219 8.33 -27.13 -7.87
CA ILE A 219 8.99 -26.94 -6.57
C ILE A 219 8.56 -28.09 -5.66
N SER A 220 9.50 -28.66 -4.90
CA SER A 220 9.23 -29.76 -3.99
C SER A 220 9.89 -29.55 -2.64
N ALA A 221 9.11 -29.75 -1.58
CA ALA A 221 9.50 -29.63 -0.18
C ALA A 221 8.58 -30.48 0.69
N ASN A 222 9.07 -30.99 1.82
CA ASN A 222 8.27 -31.76 2.78
C ASN A 222 7.45 -32.93 2.18
N GLY A 223 7.96 -33.56 1.10
CA GLY A 223 7.26 -34.64 0.39
C GLY A 223 6.12 -34.19 -0.53
N ASN A 224 5.83 -32.89 -0.59
CA ASN A 224 4.86 -32.28 -1.50
C ASN A 224 5.56 -31.66 -2.71
N SER A 225 4.80 -31.47 -3.78
CA SER A 225 5.25 -30.73 -4.97
C SER A 225 4.16 -29.82 -5.49
N VAL A 226 4.56 -28.66 -6.02
CA VAL A 226 3.66 -27.68 -6.63
C VAL A 226 4.29 -27.10 -7.89
N TYR A 227 3.46 -26.82 -8.89
CA TYR A 227 3.88 -26.03 -10.05
C TYR A 227 3.61 -24.56 -9.79
N ALA A 228 4.60 -23.73 -10.08
CA ALA A 228 4.51 -22.29 -9.96
C ALA A 228 5.05 -21.61 -11.22
N LYS A 229 4.46 -20.47 -11.59
CA LYS A 229 4.90 -19.65 -12.72
C LYS A 229 6.00 -18.69 -12.27
N VAL A 230 7.10 -18.63 -13.02
CA VAL A 230 8.13 -17.61 -12.80
C VAL A 230 7.59 -16.27 -13.32
N VAL A 231 7.48 -15.28 -12.46
CA VAL A 231 6.93 -13.96 -12.81
C VAL A 231 7.93 -12.84 -12.65
N ASP A 232 8.99 -13.06 -11.86
CA ASP A 232 9.94 -12.02 -11.54
C ASP A 232 11.37 -12.55 -11.35
N GLU A 233 12.30 -11.61 -11.27
CA GLU A 233 13.67 -11.83 -10.89
C GLU A 233 13.89 -11.41 -9.43
N CYS A 234 14.53 -12.29 -8.67
CA CYS A 234 15.15 -11.91 -7.42
C CYS A 234 16.57 -11.42 -7.76
N ASP A 235 16.81 -10.10 -7.80
CA ASP A 235 18.12 -9.57 -8.18
C ASP A 235 19.17 -9.96 -7.13
N SER A 236 20.10 -10.82 -7.54
CA SER A 236 21.19 -11.36 -6.73
C SER A 236 22.54 -10.69 -7.03
N VAL A 237 22.52 -9.64 -7.85
CA VAL A 237 23.68 -8.90 -8.35
C VAL A 237 23.64 -7.44 -7.90
N HIS A 238 22.49 -6.79 -8.04
CA HIS A 238 22.24 -5.39 -7.65
C HIS A 238 21.29 -5.31 -6.46
N GLY A 239 21.34 -4.17 -5.77
CA GLY A 239 20.67 -3.93 -4.51
C GLY A 239 21.34 -2.79 -3.75
N CYS A 240 20.72 -2.35 -2.65
CA CYS A 240 21.13 -1.18 -1.88
C CYS A 240 21.13 0.13 -2.70
N ASP A 241 20.25 0.23 -3.70
CA ASP A 241 20.07 1.41 -4.55
C ASP A 241 18.58 1.80 -4.67
N ASP A 242 18.32 2.95 -5.30
CA ASP A 242 16.97 3.51 -5.45
C ASP A 242 16.04 2.60 -6.28
N GLU A 243 16.58 1.82 -7.22
CA GLU A 243 15.79 0.93 -8.09
C GLU A 243 15.26 -0.28 -7.32
N HIS A 244 16.03 -0.74 -6.32
CA HIS A 244 15.69 -1.89 -5.46
C HIS A 244 15.21 -1.45 -4.07
N ASN A 245 14.70 -0.23 -3.91
CA ASN A 245 14.24 0.31 -2.62
C ASN A 245 15.26 0.20 -1.47
N PHE A 246 16.55 0.22 -1.80
CA PHE A 246 17.68 0.00 -0.89
C PHE A 246 17.71 -1.37 -0.21
N GLU A 247 16.97 -2.36 -0.70
CA GLU A 247 17.04 -3.73 -0.23
C GLU A 247 18.35 -4.38 -0.68
N PRO A 248 19.01 -5.20 0.16
CA PRO A 248 20.20 -5.91 -0.26
C PRO A 248 19.87 -6.92 -1.37
N PRO A 249 20.84 -7.25 -2.24
CA PRO A 249 20.66 -8.31 -3.22
C PRO A 249 20.30 -9.63 -2.53
N CYS A 250 19.46 -10.43 -3.16
CA CYS A 250 19.12 -11.74 -2.61
C CYS A 250 20.22 -12.78 -2.87
N ASP A 251 20.17 -13.89 -2.13
CA ASP A 251 21.13 -14.97 -2.33
C ASP A 251 20.95 -15.64 -3.71
N ASN A 252 22.05 -16.10 -4.30
CA ASN A 252 22.08 -16.64 -5.67
C ASN A 252 21.45 -18.04 -5.84
N ASN A 253 20.80 -18.55 -4.79
CA ASN A 253 20.14 -19.85 -4.74
C ASN A 253 18.70 -19.73 -4.21
N ILE A 254 18.08 -18.56 -4.39
CA ILE A 254 16.72 -18.27 -3.92
C ILE A 254 15.67 -18.55 -5.01
N VAL A 255 14.59 -19.19 -4.57
CA VAL A 255 13.27 -19.19 -5.21
C VAL A 255 12.36 -18.46 -4.23
N ASP A 256 12.12 -17.17 -4.47
CA ASP A 256 11.18 -16.41 -3.66
C ASP A 256 9.77 -16.77 -4.13
N ALA A 257 8.92 -17.22 -3.21
CA ALA A 257 7.71 -17.93 -3.57
C ALA A 257 6.50 -17.36 -2.86
N SER A 258 5.40 -17.21 -3.60
CA SER A 258 4.15 -16.68 -3.05
C SER A 258 3.61 -17.56 -1.91
N PRO A 259 2.83 -17.00 -0.96
CA PRO A 259 2.16 -17.77 0.09
C PRO A 259 1.41 -19.01 -0.43
N ALA A 260 0.83 -18.92 -1.63
CA ALA A 260 0.20 -20.03 -2.35
C ALA A 260 1.09 -21.26 -2.52
N VAL A 261 2.37 -21.04 -2.81
CA VAL A 261 3.39 -22.07 -2.99
C VAL A 261 3.73 -22.69 -1.63
N TRP A 262 3.91 -21.85 -0.60
CA TRP A 262 4.17 -22.30 0.77
C TRP A 262 3.04 -23.20 1.28
N ASP A 263 1.80 -22.76 1.13
CA ASP A 263 0.61 -23.51 1.56
C ASP A 263 0.46 -24.83 0.79
N ALA A 264 0.69 -24.81 -0.53
CA ALA A 264 0.64 -26.02 -1.35
C ALA A 264 1.74 -27.04 -1.01
N LEU A 265 2.87 -26.57 -0.48
CA LEU A 265 3.96 -27.41 0.02
C LEU A 265 3.74 -27.84 1.49
N GLY A 266 2.74 -27.28 2.18
CA GLY A 266 2.48 -27.53 3.60
C GLY A 266 3.59 -27.00 4.49
N LEU A 267 4.15 -25.84 4.16
CA LEU A 267 5.21 -25.16 4.87
C LEU A 267 4.67 -24.06 5.78
N ASP A 268 5.33 -23.81 6.91
CA ASP A 268 5.01 -22.71 7.81
C ASP A 268 5.71 -21.43 7.33
N GLN A 269 4.91 -20.47 6.85
CA GLN A 269 5.40 -19.19 6.33
C GLN A 269 6.16 -18.36 7.38
N SER A 270 5.95 -18.61 8.69
CA SER A 270 6.65 -17.89 9.76
C SER A 270 8.14 -18.24 9.89
N VAL A 271 8.57 -19.34 9.24
CA VAL A 271 9.99 -19.76 9.20
C VAL A 271 10.82 -18.85 8.29
N GLY A 272 10.19 -18.25 7.27
CA GLY A 272 10.81 -17.32 6.33
C GLY A 272 11.66 -17.97 5.23
N MET A 273 12.53 -18.94 5.56
CA MET A 273 13.35 -19.66 4.57
C MET A 273 13.41 -21.16 4.86
N VAL A 274 13.26 -21.98 3.82
CA VAL A 274 13.38 -23.43 3.90
C VAL A 274 14.12 -24.00 2.70
N ASP A 275 14.82 -25.11 2.90
CA ASP A 275 15.46 -25.82 1.80
C ASP A 275 14.40 -26.49 0.92
N ILE A 276 14.47 -26.22 -0.38
CA ILE A 276 13.60 -26.80 -1.41
C ILE A 276 14.42 -27.44 -2.52
N THR A 277 13.75 -28.21 -3.37
CA THR A 277 14.28 -28.59 -4.69
C THR A 277 13.34 -28.06 -5.76
N TRP A 278 13.89 -27.68 -6.92
CA TRP A 278 13.08 -27.30 -8.06
C TRP A 278 13.63 -27.86 -9.37
N SER A 279 12.76 -28.01 -10.36
CA SER A 279 13.14 -28.43 -11.70
C SER A 279 12.31 -27.71 -12.75
N GLU A 280 12.88 -27.60 -13.94
CA GLU A 280 12.14 -27.26 -15.16
C GLU A 280 11.26 -28.43 -15.59
N GLU A 281 10.25 -28.13 -16.41
CA GLU A 281 9.52 -29.13 -17.20
C GLU A 281 10.13 -29.28 -18.60
#